data_AF-A0A6N7V3Z9-F1
#
_entry.id   AF-A0A6N7V3Z9-F1
#
_cell.length_a   1.000
_cell.length_b   1.000
_cell.length_c   1.000
_cell.angle_alpha   90.00
_cell.angle_beta   90.00
_cell.angle_gamma   90.00
#
_symmetry.space_group_name_H-M   'P 1'
#
loop_
_entity.id
_entity.type
_entity.pdbx_description
1 polymer ?
#
loop_
_entity_poly.entity_id
_entity_poly.type
_entity_poly.pdbx_seq_one_letter_code
_entity_poly.pdbx_strand_id
1 'polypeptide(L)'
;MRKTGESFVYQVTLGGTATRAAIAAWPAGGSSILQTSCNNHYVRDLMPGQVQICSDMKEEQKIYPHVVLQCEAGVRIQEGEICFITPRENRILISRDATSLKMDIRPDGFGKELKHVKIFLLGSFSQILEEDFLEEALERTNQLLKKLPEDAVVIMEDGCYVKKKFRQRVHQALAHRIDVLSMNEDELAEFVGEKVDVLNRQQVAEAVETAYKEVQVKTMVVHSSAWALAVGTQAKNLQEALECGVALAGTRFRKGDGITKAEFEKTRQMQEKVESQKFLEEIKGLIEEDIEGVACKELSCVETPTVVGLGDAFAEGCFMDSGRNGKTKEVTKMYETTKNLMHMAKKQHTAVIAFICMDYTMARAVAYGAEAAGKPAIIMLYPDHVKTFHTAGFAGYAKMAKELAEEVSVPVGFHCDHDFSKEGVLRTAEAGFDSVMMDASEYDLEENIRRTGEVVEQLHEKGVSVEGEIGHVGLACEGQETQKDLYTKPEAARKFCEETKVDALAISIGNAHGAYKETPQLDMERLEAIAEATDTPLVLHGGSGIPDEQLQEAFEKGICKFNLGTDYLARYYEAVEDFIKESKEKKDPVKVIEMPEFVIKRLTPYVEERLRTLCKFE
;
A
#
# COMPACT_ATOMS: atom_id res chain seq x y z
N MET A 1 -39.64 -13.03 11.08
CA MET A 1 -38.42 -12.24 11.40
C MET A 1 -38.64 -11.03 12.32
N ARG A 2 -39.79 -10.32 12.34
CA ARG A 2 -39.96 -9.13 13.21
C ARG A 2 -39.98 -9.37 14.73
N LYS A 3 -40.28 -10.58 15.22
CA LYS A 3 -40.26 -10.92 16.67
C LYS A 3 -38.98 -11.62 17.14
N THR A 4 -38.10 -12.05 16.23
CA THR A 4 -36.86 -12.75 16.56
C THR A 4 -35.66 -11.83 16.67
N GLY A 5 -35.74 -10.58 16.20
CA GLY A 5 -34.55 -9.72 16.12
C GLY A 5 -34.09 -9.09 17.43
N GLU A 6 -34.97 -8.95 18.43
CA GLU A 6 -34.58 -8.37 19.73
C GLU A 6 -33.58 -9.25 20.50
N SER A 7 -33.42 -10.53 20.11
CA SER A 7 -32.52 -11.49 20.75
C SER A 7 -31.14 -11.59 20.07
N PHE A 8 -30.87 -10.82 19.02
CA PHE A 8 -29.60 -10.87 18.29
C PHE A 8 -28.89 -9.51 18.34
N VAL A 9 -27.57 -9.57 18.46
CA VAL A 9 -26.69 -8.42 18.18
C VAL A 9 -26.54 -8.32 16.67
N TYR A 10 -26.78 -7.14 16.11
CA TYR A 10 -26.67 -6.89 14.67
C TYR A 10 -25.45 -6.05 14.35
N GLN A 11 -24.73 -6.45 13.32
CA GLN A 11 -23.67 -5.66 12.70
C GLN A 11 -23.94 -5.59 11.19
N VAL A 12 -23.83 -4.39 10.62
CA VAL A 12 -23.90 -4.17 9.18
C VAL A 12 -22.47 -4.11 8.65
N THR A 13 -22.19 -4.85 7.57
CA THR A 13 -20.88 -4.95 6.96
C THR A 13 -21.02 -5.12 5.45
N LEU A 14 -19.94 -4.85 4.71
CA LEU A 14 -19.86 -5.08 3.27
C LEU A 14 -19.47 -6.53 2.99
N GLY A 15 -20.23 -7.21 2.13
CA GLY A 15 -19.99 -8.60 1.74
C GLY A 15 -19.70 -8.76 0.25
N GLY A 16 -19.28 -9.95 -0.13
CA GLY A 16 -18.92 -10.31 -1.49
C GLY A 16 -17.41 -10.25 -1.70
N THR A 17 -16.90 -11.25 -2.40
CA THR A 17 -15.46 -11.50 -2.51
C THR A 17 -14.71 -10.37 -3.19
N ALA A 18 -15.21 -9.84 -4.31
CA ALA A 18 -14.60 -8.67 -4.93
C ALA A 18 -14.59 -7.44 -4.01
N THR A 19 -15.65 -7.22 -3.24
CA THR A 19 -15.76 -6.10 -2.29
C THR A 19 -14.78 -6.24 -1.13
N ARG A 20 -14.72 -7.42 -0.51
CA ARG A 20 -13.80 -7.67 0.61
C ARG A 20 -12.35 -7.64 0.16
N ALA A 21 -12.07 -8.22 -1.01
CA ALA A 21 -10.75 -8.14 -1.62
C ALA A 21 -10.30 -6.70 -1.90
N ALA A 22 -11.20 -5.85 -2.39
CA ALA A 22 -10.89 -4.44 -2.59
C ALA A 22 -10.64 -3.71 -1.26
N ILE A 23 -11.43 -4.00 -0.23
CA ILE A 23 -11.32 -3.35 1.09
C ILE A 23 -9.96 -3.63 1.72
N ALA A 24 -9.50 -4.88 1.71
CA ALA A 24 -8.31 -5.28 2.44
C ALA A 24 -7.06 -5.49 1.55
N ALA A 25 -7.06 -4.90 0.34
CA ALA A 25 -5.88 -4.70 -0.51
C ALA A 25 -4.82 -3.70 0.05
N TRP A 26 -5.06 -3.08 1.21
CA TRP A 26 -4.14 -2.12 1.84
C TRP A 26 -2.74 -2.67 2.22
N PRO A 27 -2.49 -3.97 2.50
CA PRO A 27 -1.15 -4.48 2.72
C PRO A 27 -0.27 -4.46 1.46
N ALA A 28 -0.89 -4.46 0.27
CA ALA A 28 -0.20 -4.51 -1.01
C ALA A 28 0.11 -3.13 -1.62
N GLY A 29 -0.30 -2.03 -0.98
CA GLY A 29 -0.06 -0.66 -1.45
C GLY A 29 -0.74 -0.32 -2.79
N GLY A 30 -1.74 -1.11 -3.20
CA GLY A 30 -2.45 -0.93 -4.48
C GLY A 30 -3.80 -0.21 -4.31
N SER A 31 -4.10 0.71 -5.23
CA SER A 31 -5.46 1.26 -5.37
C SER A 31 -6.41 0.22 -5.98
N SER A 32 -7.54 -0.04 -5.33
CA SER A 32 -8.56 -0.97 -5.86
C SER A 32 -9.70 -0.22 -6.52
N ILE A 33 -10.14 -0.71 -7.68
CA ILE A 33 -11.31 -0.20 -8.39
C ILE A 33 -12.39 -1.28 -8.34
N LEU A 34 -13.56 -0.93 -7.81
CA LEU A 34 -14.67 -1.86 -7.60
C LEU A 34 -15.90 -1.44 -8.40
N GLN A 35 -16.42 -2.36 -9.22
CA GLN A 35 -17.76 -2.24 -9.79
C GLN A 35 -18.74 -3.02 -8.90
N THR A 36 -19.70 -2.32 -8.31
CA THR A 36 -20.75 -2.93 -7.48
C THR A 36 -22.07 -3.02 -8.25
N SER A 37 -22.81 -4.12 -8.02
CA SER A 37 -24.18 -4.25 -8.53
C SER A 37 -25.16 -3.32 -7.81
N CYS A 38 -24.85 -2.90 -6.57
CA CYS A 38 -25.68 -2.02 -5.77
C CYS A 38 -24.96 -0.70 -5.41
N ASN A 39 -25.71 0.41 -5.40
CA ASN A 39 -25.23 1.74 -5.03
C ASN A 39 -26.19 2.36 -3.98
N ASN A 40 -26.03 1.96 -2.73
CA ASN A 40 -26.80 2.45 -1.58
C ASN A 40 -25.88 3.12 -0.53
N HIS A 41 -26.48 3.76 0.48
CA HIS A 41 -25.71 4.49 1.49
C HIS A 41 -24.74 3.59 2.27
N TYR A 42 -25.10 2.35 2.64
CA TYR A 42 -24.15 1.46 3.32
C TYR A 42 -22.93 1.15 2.47
N VAL A 43 -23.09 0.96 1.16
CA VAL A 43 -21.95 0.74 0.26
C VAL A 43 -21.04 1.97 0.20
N ARG A 44 -21.58 3.19 0.33
CA ARG A 44 -20.76 4.41 0.31
C ARG A 44 -20.14 4.74 1.68
N ASP A 45 -20.91 4.55 2.74
CA ASP A 45 -20.54 4.95 4.09
C ASP A 45 -19.55 3.95 4.73
N LEU A 46 -19.66 2.66 4.39
CA LEU A 46 -18.78 1.62 4.92
C LEU A 46 -17.56 1.34 4.03
N MET A 47 -17.51 1.87 2.80
CA MET A 47 -16.36 1.66 1.92
C MET A 47 -15.19 2.54 2.38
N PRO A 48 -13.99 1.99 2.56
CA PRO A 48 -12.80 2.78 2.85
C PRO A 48 -12.43 3.70 1.68
N GLY A 49 -11.87 4.88 1.99
CA GLY A 49 -11.51 5.88 0.97
C GLY A 49 -10.45 5.43 -0.05
N GLN A 50 -9.73 4.34 0.23
CA GLN A 50 -8.75 3.74 -0.68
C GLN A 50 -9.37 2.89 -1.81
N VAL A 51 -10.68 2.60 -1.75
CA VAL A 51 -11.39 1.83 -2.77
C VAL A 51 -12.20 2.79 -3.64
N GLN A 52 -11.81 2.88 -4.92
CA GLN A 52 -12.56 3.66 -5.90
C GLN A 52 -13.77 2.85 -6.38
N ILE A 53 -14.98 3.30 -6.02
CA ILE A 53 -16.21 2.72 -6.54
C ILE A 53 -16.49 3.31 -7.92
N CYS A 54 -16.47 2.47 -8.96
CA CYS A 54 -16.89 2.84 -10.30
C CYS A 54 -18.27 2.23 -10.55
N SER A 55 -19.34 3.00 -10.28
CA SER A 55 -20.71 2.55 -10.49
C SER A 55 -21.51 3.56 -11.28
N ASP A 56 -21.89 3.18 -12.50
CA ASP A 56 -22.87 3.90 -13.32
C ASP A 56 -24.33 3.62 -12.86
N MET A 57 -24.48 2.95 -11.71
CA MET A 57 -25.79 2.57 -11.17
C MET A 57 -26.47 3.77 -10.50
N LYS A 58 -27.77 3.91 -10.77
CA LYS A 58 -28.59 4.90 -10.07
C LYS A 58 -28.62 4.58 -8.58
N GLU A 59 -28.61 5.61 -7.77
CA GLU A 59 -28.77 5.47 -6.32
C GLU A 59 -30.11 4.79 -6.00
N GLU A 60 -30.05 3.77 -5.15
CA GLU A 60 -31.24 3.04 -4.68
C GLU A 60 -31.39 3.18 -3.17
N GLN A 61 -32.55 3.70 -2.74
CA GLN A 61 -32.88 3.87 -1.31
C GLN A 61 -33.42 2.60 -0.68
N LYS A 62 -33.86 1.62 -1.49
CA LYS A 62 -34.42 0.36 -1.04
C LYS A 62 -33.32 -0.68 -0.92
N ILE A 63 -33.17 -1.25 0.28
CA ILE A 63 -32.08 -2.18 0.59
C ILE A 63 -32.67 -3.56 0.85
N TYR A 64 -32.08 -4.56 0.22
CA TYR A 64 -32.37 -5.97 0.44
C TYR A 64 -31.14 -6.65 1.04
N PRO A 65 -30.97 -6.61 2.37
CA PRO A 65 -29.74 -7.11 2.98
C PRO A 65 -29.65 -8.63 2.85
N HIS A 66 -28.44 -9.12 2.58
CA HIS A 66 -28.11 -10.51 2.84
C HIS A 66 -28.03 -10.68 4.35
N VAL A 67 -28.82 -11.60 4.89
CA VAL A 67 -28.83 -11.90 6.33
C VAL A 67 -27.94 -13.11 6.56
N VAL A 68 -26.91 -12.92 7.37
CA VAL A 68 -26.03 -14.01 7.79
C VAL A 68 -26.26 -14.29 9.27
N LEU A 69 -26.63 -15.53 9.59
CA LEU A 69 -26.74 -16.00 10.96
C LEU A 69 -25.53 -16.86 11.27
N GLN A 70 -24.68 -16.38 12.17
CA GLN A 70 -23.52 -17.13 12.65
C GLN A 70 -23.84 -17.80 13.99
N CYS A 71 -23.33 -19.00 14.18
CA CYS A 71 -23.48 -19.77 15.40
C CYS A 71 -22.15 -20.45 15.79
N GLU A 72 -21.91 -20.56 17.09
CA GLU A 72 -20.78 -21.30 17.65
C GLU A 72 -21.02 -22.81 17.60
N ALA A 73 -19.99 -23.59 17.91
CA ALA A 73 -20.14 -25.02 18.15
C ALA A 73 -21.04 -25.27 19.38
N GLY A 74 -21.81 -26.37 19.37
CA GLY A 74 -22.66 -26.75 20.50
C GLY A 74 -24.02 -26.02 20.56
N VAL A 75 -24.33 -25.15 19.59
CA VAL A 75 -25.62 -24.46 19.51
C VAL A 75 -26.70 -25.42 19.04
N ARG A 76 -27.78 -25.53 19.82
CA ARG A 76 -28.97 -26.30 19.43
C ARG A 76 -29.86 -25.45 18.53
N ILE A 77 -30.03 -25.87 17.27
CA ILE A 77 -30.93 -25.25 16.31
C ILE A 77 -32.19 -26.10 16.21
N GLN A 78 -33.36 -25.46 16.41
CA GLN A 78 -34.66 -26.10 16.28
C GLN A 78 -35.55 -25.33 15.30
N GLU A 79 -35.95 -25.99 14.21
CA GLU A 79 -36.91 -25.48 13.23
C GLU A 79 -37.97 -26.55 12.96
N GLY A 80 -39.19 -26.35 13.47
CA GLY A 80 -40.23 -27.37 13.41
C GLY A 80 -39.80 -28.66 14.14
N GLU A 81 -39.79 -29.78 13.41
CA GLU A 81 -39.33 -31.09 13.90
C GLU A 81 -37.81 -31.30 13.77
N ILE A 82 -37.12 -30.42 13.03
CA ILE A 82 -35.67 -30.49 12.84
C ILE A 82 -35.00 -29.94 14.10
N CYS A 83 -34.19 -30.78 14.76
CA CYS A 83 -33.42 -30.41 15.94
C CYS A 83 -32.02 -31.01 15.85
N PHE A 84 -31.00 -30.17 15.73
CA PHE A 84 -29.60 -30.61 15.72
C PHE A 84 -28.71 -29.68 16.54
N ILE A 85 -27.54 -30.17 16.91
CA ILE A 85 -26.49 -29.41 17.60
C ILE A 85 -25.39 -29.15 16.58
N THR A 86 -24.93 -27.91 16.48
CA THR A 86 -23.84 -27.54 15.58
C THR A 86 -22.56 -28.24 16.02
N PRO A 87 -21.91 -29.06 15.18
CA PRO A 87 -20.72 -29.80 15.57
C PRO A 87 -19.46 -28.91 15.64
N ARG A 88 -19.50 -27.78 14.94
CA ARG A 88 -18.48 -26.73 14.88
C ARG A 88 -19.16 -25.39 14.58
N GLU A 89 -18.41 -24.30 14.64
CA GLU A 89 -18.88 -22.97 14.29
C GLU A 89 -19.34 -22.95 12.83
N ASN A 90 -20.48 -22.32 12.57
CA ASN A 90 -21.11 -22.35 11.25
C ASN A 90 -21.96 -21.10 10.97
N ARG A 91 -22.38 -20.93 9.71
CA ARG A 91 -23.21 -19.83 9.25
C ARG A 91 -24.35 -20.29 8.35
N ILE A 92 -25.46 -19.56 8.39
CA ILE A 92 -26.57 -19.66 7.44
C ILE A 92 -26.63 -18.33 6.69
N LEU A 93 -26.58 -18.38 5.35
CA LEU A 93 -26.70 -17.21 4.50
C LEU A 93 -28.09 -17.19 3.86
N ILE A 94 -28.78 -16.05 3.99
CA ILE A 94 -30.07 -15.80 3.35
C ILE A 94 -29.89 -14.58 2.47
N SER A 95 -29.76 -14.80 1.16
CA SER A 95 -29.70 -13.72 0.17
C SER A 95 -31.04 -13.56 -0.54
N ARG A 96 -31.43 -12.31 -0.80
CA ARG A 96 -32.51 -11.98 -1.73
C ARG A 96 -32.30 -10.58 -2.29
N ASP A 97 -31.32 -10.42 -3.16
CA ASP A 97 -31.02 -9.15 -3.79
C ASP A 97 -31.57 -9.09 -5.22
N ALA A 98 -32.62 -8.28 -5.42
CA ALA A 98 -33.25 -8.08 -6.73
C ALA A 98 -32.27 -7.52 -7.78
N THR A 99 -31.23 -6.81 -7.34
CA THR A 99 -30.26 -6.18 -8.22
C THR A 99 -29.19 -7.19 -8.66
N SER A 100 -28.75 -8.07 -7.75
CA SER A 100 -27.87 -9.20 -8.08
C SER A 100 -28.55 -10.29 -8.92
N LEU A 101 -29.88 -10.43 -8.89
CA LEU A 101 -30.61 -11.33 -9.80
C LEU A 101 -30.45 -10.94 -11.28
N LYS A 102 -30.24 -9.65 -11.56
CA LYS A 102 -30.09 -9.10 -12.92
C LYS A 102 -28.64 -8.81 -13.29
N MET A 103 -27.81 -8.46 -12.30
CA MET A 103 -26.38 -8.16 -12.46
C MET A 103 -26.10 -7.23 -13.65
N ASP A 104 -26.46 -5.94 -13.52
CA ASP A 104 -26.25 -4.95 -14.59
C ASP A 104 -24.76 -4.60 -14.73
N ILE A 105 -24.09 -5.23 -15.69
CA ILE A 105 -22.68 -4.97 -16.01
C ILE A 105 -22.61 -3.88 -17.08
N ARG A 106 -22.02 -2.72 -16.78
CA ARG A 106 -21.90 -1.59 -17.71
C ARG A 106 -20.45 -1.36 -18.16
N PRO A 107 -20.12 -1.62 -19.44
CA PRO A 107 -18.73 -1.61 -19.90
C PRO A 107 -18.14 -0.23 -20.19
N ASP A 108 -18.93 0.84 -20.19
CA ASP A 108 -18.51 2.16 -20.69
C ASP A 108 -17.80 3.04 -19.65
N GLY A 109 -18.19 2.93 -18.36
CA GLY A 109 -17.50 3.56 -17.23
C GLY A 109 -16.31 2.72 -16.75
N PHE A 110 -16.62 1.57 -16.13
CA PHE A 110 -15.63 0.67 -15.54
C PHE A 110 -14.59 0.15 -16.56
N GLY A 111 -15.01 -0.10 -17.80
CA GLY A 111 -14.12 -0.62 -18.85
C GLY A 111 -12.99 0.32 -19.28
N LYS A 112 -13.06 1.63 -18.97
CA LYS A 112 -11.97 2.57 -19.28
C LYS A 112 -10.79 2.42 -18.34
N GLU A 113 -11.06 2.06 -17.09
CA GLU A 113 -10.08 1.89 -16.03
C GLU A 113 -9.28 0.58 -16.19
N LEU A 114 -9.79 -0.37 -16.98
CA LEU A 114 -9.20 -1.71 -17.14
C LEU A 114 -7.86 -1.75 -17.87
N LYS A 115 -7.45 -0.66 -18.54
CA LYS A 115 -6.23 -0.61 -19.38
C LYS A 115 -4.92 -0.82 -18.61
N HIS A 116 -4.93 -0.60 -17.30
CA HIS A 116 -3.74 -0.69 -16.44
C HIS A 116 -3.90 -1.74 -15.35
N VAL A 117 -4.95 -2.57 -15.42
CA VAL A 117 -5.26 -3.60 -14.43
C VAL A 117 -4.35 -4.80 -14.62
N LYS A 118 -3.57 -5.14 -13.59
CA LYS A 118 -2.72 -6.34 -13.55
C LYS A 118 -3.46 -7.58 -13.07
N ILE A 119 -4.43 -7.41 -12.18
CA ILE A 119 -5.19 -8.50 -11.56
C ILE A 119 -6.66 -8.11 -11.62
N PHE A 120 -7.48 -8.97 -12.22
CA PHE A 120 -8.92 -8.76 -12.32
C PHE A 120 -9.67 -9.87 -11.59
N LEU A 121 -10.32 -9.51 -10.49
CA LEU A 121 -11.14 -10.43 -9.70
C LEU A 121 -12.61 -10.36 -10.16
N LEU A 122 -13.10 -11.45 -10.71
CA LEU A 122 -14.46 -11.63 -11.15
C LEU A 122 -15.28 -12.34 -10.07
N GLY A 123 -16.36 -11.70 -9.64
CA GLY A 123 -17.33 -12.31 -8.72
C GLY A 123 -18.20 -13.37 -9.38
N SER A 124 -18.83 -14.20 -8.56
CA SER A 124 -19.71 -15.29 -8.99
C SER A 124 -21.05 -14.80 -9.58
N PHE A 125 -21.58 -15.53 -10.56
CA PHE A 125 -22.92 -15.32 -11.17
C PHE A 125 -24.02 -16.13 -10.46
N SER A 126 -23.73 -16.73 -9.30
CA SER A 126 -24.61 -17.66 -8.58
C SER A 126 -26.00 -17.12 -8.23
N GLN A 127 -26.18 -15.80 -8.17
CA GLN A 127 -27.46 -15.16 -7.89
C GLN A 127 -28.36 -15.06 -9.12
N ILE A 128 -27.85 -15.20 -10.36
CA ILE A 128 -28.68 -15.08 -11.56
C ILE A 128 -29.53 -16.34 -11.71
N LEU A 129 -30.85 -16.17 -11.80
CA LEU A 129 -31.81 -17.27 -11.92
C LEU A 129 -32.45 -17.38 -13.30
N GLU A 130 -32.35 -16.38 -14.16
CA GLU A 130 -32.92 -16.39 -15.51
C GLU A 130 -31.84 -16.57 -16.57
N GLU A 131 -32.11 -17.41 -17.58
CA GLU A 131 -31.13 -17.80 -18.60
C GLU A 131 -30.74 -16.61 -19.49
N ASP A 132 -31.71 -15.81 -19.92
CA ASP A 132 -31.46 -14.62 -20.74
C ASP A 132 -30.55 -13.60 -20.03
N PHE A 133 -30.73 -13.41 -18.71
CA PHE A 133 -29.88 -12.51 -17.92
C PHE A 133 -28.47 -13.07 -17.74
N LEU A 134 -28.33 -14.40 -17.61
CA LEU A 134 -27.02 -15.02 -17.53
C LEU A 134 -26.24 -14.84 -18.83
N GLU A 135 -26.86 -15.11 -19.97
CA GLU A 135 -26.22 -14.94 -21.28
C GLU A 135 -25.83 -13.48 -21.54
N GLU A 136 -26.68 -12.53 -21.17
CA GLU A 136 -26.37 -11.10 -21.27
C GLU A 136 -25.20 -10.69 -20.36
N ALA A 137 -25.17 -11.17 -19.11
CA ALA A 137 -24.09 -10.90 -18.19
C ALA A 137 -22.76 -11.51 -18.67
N LEU A 138 -22.79 -12.72 -19.22
CA LEU A 138 -21.61 -13.40 -19.79
C LEU A 138 -21.06 -12.64 -21.02
N GLU A 139 -21.94 -12.19 -21.92
CA GLU A 139 -21.53 -11.39 -23.09
C GLU A 139 -20.86 -10.08 -22.66
N ARG A 140 -21.48 -9.34 -21.73
CA ARG A 140 -20.92 -8.09 -21.19
C ARG A 140 -19.60 -8.31 -20.46
N THR A 141 -19.48 -9.41 -19.72
CA THR A 141 -18.25 -9.81 -19.02
C THR A 141 -17.14 -10.09 -20.02
N ASN A 142 -17.40 -10.87 -21.07
CA ASN A 142 -16.44 -11.11 -22.13
C ASN A 142 -15.99 -9.82 -22.83
N GLN A 143 -16.88 -8.85 -23.02
CA GLN A 143 -16.52 -7.54 -23.55
C GLN A 143 -15.61 -6.74 -22.62
N LEU A 144 -15.81 -6.83 -21.30
CA LEU A 144 -14.89 -6.23 -20.31
C LEU A 144 -13.53 -6.91 -20.30
N LEU A 145 -13.50 -8.25 -20.27
CA LEU A 145 -12.26 -9.01 -20.21
C LEU A 145 -11.37 -8.80 -21.44
N LYS A 146 -11.96 -8.46 -22.60
CA LYS A 146 -11.21 -8.06 -23.82
C LYS A 146 -10.49 -6.71 -23.69
N LYS A 147 -10.85 -5.87 -22.71
CA LYS A 147 -10.21 -4.57 -22.47
C LYS A 147 -9.00 -4.68 -21.53
N LEU A 148 -8.84 -5.82 -20.86
CA LEU A 148 -7.69 -6.08 -20.00
C LEU A 148 -6.41 -6.26 -20.85
N PRO A 149 -5.24 -5.87 -20.31
CA PRO A 149 -3.95 -6.27 -20.85
C PRO A 149 -3.86 -7.80 -21.05
N GLU A 150 -3.07 -8.24 -22.03
CA GLU A 150 -2.88 -9.68 -22.31
C GLU A 150 -2.20 -10.41 -21.14
N ASP A 151 -1.34 -9.70 -20.40
CA ASP A 151 -0.64 -10.19 -19.22
C ASP A 151 -1.44 -10.04 -17.92
N ALA A 152 -2.66 -9.48 -17.97
CA ALA A 152 -3.52 -9.36 -16.80
C ALA A 152 -4.06 -10.72 -16.36
N VAL A 153 -3.83 -11.04 -15.09
CA VAL A 153 -4.30 -12.28 -14.45
C VAL A 153 -5.78 -12.13 -14.12
N VAL A 154 -6.62 -12.98 -14.72
CA VAL A 154 -8.06 -13.02 -14.44
C VAL A 154 -8.37 -14.16 -13.51
N ILE A 155 -9.01 -13.80 -12.41
CA ILE A 155 -9.34 -14.74 -11.35
C ILE A 155 -10.83 -14.72 -11.15
N MET A 156 -11.44 -15.89 -11.06
CA MET A 156 -12.86 -16.03 -10.79
C MET A 156 -13.03 -16.82 -9.51
N GLU A 157 -13.88 -16.32 -8.62
CA GLU A 157 -14.40 -17.14 -7.53
C GLU A 157 -15.65 -17.88 -8.00
N ASP A 158 -15.70 -19.19 -7.75
CA ASP A 158 -16.90 -19.97 -7.92
C ASP A 158 -17.94 -19.61 -6.84
N GLY A 159 -19.14 -20.16 -6.93
CA GLY A 159 -20.09 -19.99 -5.84
C GLY A 159 -21.21 -21.01 -5.84
N CYS A 160 -22.09 -20.90 -4.86
CA CYS A 160 -23.20 -21.82 -4.71
C CYS A 160 -24.34 -21.52 -5.70
N TYR A 161 -24.27 -22.10 -6.91
CA TYR A 161 -25.32 -21.97 -7.92
C TYR A 161 -26.56 -22.80 -7.54
N VAL A 162 -27.71 -22.14 -7.50
CA VAL A 162 -29.02 -22.81 -7.36
C VAL A 162 -29.28 -23.72 -8.57
N LYS A 163 -28.91 -23.28 -9.78
CA LYS A 163 -29.04 -24.03 -11.03
C LYS A 163 -27.67 -24.55 -11.47
N LYS A 164 -27.38 -25.84 -11.28
CA LYS A 164 -26.08 -26.44 -11.65
C LYS A 164 -25.71 -26.25 -13.13
N LYS A 165 -26.71 -26.29 -14.03
CA LYS A 165 -26.50 -25.99 -15.46
C LYS A 165 -25.92 -24.59 -15.71
N PHE A 166 -26.20 -23.62 -14.85
CA PHE A 166 -25.66 -22.25 -14.99
C PHE A 166 -24.20 -22.20 -14.58
N ARG A 167 -23.80 -22.91 -13.51
CA ARG A 167 -22.39 -23.06 -13.12
C ARG A 167 -21.55 -23.57 -14.30
N GLN A 168 -21.98 -24.69 -14.88
CA GLN A 168 -21.33 -25.29 -16.06
C GLN A 168 -21.26 -24.33 -17.24
N ARG A 169 -22.37 -23.63 -17.53
CA ARG A 169 -22.42 -22.64 -18.61
C ARG A 169 -21.44 -21.50 -18.42
N VAL A 170 -21.29 -20.99 -17.18
CA VAL A 170 -20.35 -19.91 -16.83
C VAL A 170 -18.91 -20.38 -17.00
N HIS A 171 -18.56 -21.55 -16.46
CA HIS A 171 -17.22 -22.11 -16.61
C HIS A 171 -16.87 -22.28 -18.08
N GLN A 172 -17.75 -22.89 -18.88
CA GLN A 172 -17.54 -23.04 -20.33
C GLN A 172 -17.40 -21.70 -21.07
N ALA A 173 -18.15 -20.67 -20.66
CA ALA A 173 -18.09 -19.35 -21.29
C ALA A 173 -16.77 -18.63 -21.04
N LEU A 174 -16.22 -18.77 -19.83
CA LEU A 174 -15.14 -17.91 -19.33
C LEU A 174 -13.80 -18.64 -19.16
N ALA A 175 -13.76 -19.98 -19.18
CA ALA A 175 -12.56 -20.78 -18.94
C ALA A 175 -11.37 -20.37 -19.83
N HIS A 176 -11.63 -19.97 -21.08
CA HIS A 176 -10.59 -19.52 -22.01
C HIS A 176 -9.83 -18.27 -21.55
N ARG A 177 -10.43 -17.45 -20.67
CA ARG A 177 -9.86 -16.19 -20.18
C ARG A 177 -9.50 -16.23 -18.69
N ILE A 178 -10.09 -17.14 -17.92
CA ILE A 178 -9.78 -17.32 -16.50
C ILE A 178 -8.43 -18.01 -16.34
N ASP A 179 -7.53 -17.36 -15.62
CA ASP A 179 -6.22 -17.91 -15.25
C ASP A 179 -6.33 -18.75 -13.98
N VAL A 180 -7.12 -18.29 -13.00
CA VAL A 180 -7.36 -19.01 -11.73
C VAL A 180 -8.85 -19.09 -11.41
N LEU A 181 -9.36 -20.29 -11.19
CA LEU A 181 -10.70 -20.51 -10.61
C LEU A 181 -10.55 -20.92 -9.15
N SER A 182 -11.11 -20.13 -8.23
CA SER A 182 -11.06 -20.41 -6.78
C SER A 182 -12.40 -20.92 -6.26
N MET A 183 -12.39 -21.91 -5.36
CA MET A 183 -13.59 -22.48 -4.73
C MET A 183 -13.30 -23.04 -3.33
N ASN A 184 -14.35 -23.20 -2.52
CA ASN A 184 -14.27 -23.82 -1.19
C ASN A 184 -14.59 -25.33 -1.23
N GLU A 185 -14.51 -25.99 -0.06
CA GLU A 185 -14.76 -27.42 0.07
C GLU A 185 -16.21 -27.85 -0.26
N ASP A 186 -17.19 -26.98 -0.04
CA ASP A 186 -18.60 -27.26 -0.33
C ASP A 186 -18.84 -27.20 -1.85
N GLU A 187 -18.26 -26.22 -2.55
CA GLU A 187 -18.33 -26.14 -4.02
C GLU A 187 -17.58 -27.29 -4.71
N LEU A 188 -16.48 -27.77 -4.10
CA LEU A 188 -15.76 -28.96 -4.56
C LEU A 188 -16.65 -30.21 -4.45
N ALA A 189 -17.30 -30.39 -3.31
CA ALA A 189 -18.17 -31.55 -3.04
C ALA A 189 -19.32 -31.67 -4.05
N GLU A 190 -19.80 -30.54 -4.60
CA GLU A 190 -20.84 -30.56 -5.63
C GLU A 190 -20.43 -31.26 -6.94
N PHE A 191 -19.14 -31.31 -7.27
CA PHE A 191 -18.67 -32.01 -8.49
C PHE A 191 -18.75 -33.53 -8.36
N VAL A 192 -18.63 -34.06 -7.13
CA VAL A 192 -18.74 -35.50 -6.84
C VAL A 192 -20.11 -35.91 -6.31
N GLY A 193 -20.95 -34.93 -5.94
CA GLY A 193 -22.32 -35.17 -5.47
C GLY A 193 -22.43 -35.74 -4.06
N GLU A 194 -21.31 -35.84 -3.34
CA GLU A 194 -21.24 -36.32 -1.95
C GLU A 194 -20.28 -35.48 -1.12
N LYS A 195 -20.37 -35.61 0.21
CA LYS A 195 -19.52 -34.85 1.13
C LYS A 195 -18.09 -35.37 1.08
N VAL A 196 -17.14 -34.48 0.84
CA VAL A 196 -15.70 -34.76 0.86
C VAL A 196 -15.15 -34.58 2.27
N ASP A 197 -14.52 -35.60 2.83
CA ASP A 197 -13.69 -35.45 4.03
C ASP A 197 -12.38 -34.77 3.64
N VAL A 198 -12.19 -33.52 4.08
CA VAL A 198 -11.03 -32.70 3.74
C VAL A 198 -9.70 -33.30 4.21
N LEU A 199 -9.68 -34.24 5.16
CA LEU A 199 -8.44 -34.94 5.56
C LEU A 199 -8.29 -36.33 4.91
N ASN A 200 -9.26 -36.76 4.10
CA ASN A 200 -9.16 -38.00 3.33
C ASN A 200 -8.54 -37.73 1.96
N ARG A 201 -7.23 -37.99 1.85
CA ARG A 201 -6.44 -37.78 0.63
C ARG A 201 -7.03 -38.40 -0.64
N GLN A 202 -7.70 -39.56 -0.54
CA GLN A 202 -8.27 -40.23 -1.71
C GLN A 202 -9.52 -39.52 -2.21
N GLN A 203 -10.42 -39.16 -1.29
CA GLN A 203 -11.64 -38.41 -1.62
C GLN A 203 -11.30 -37.02 -2.17
N VAL A 204 -10.32 -36.34 -1.56
CA VAL A 204 -9.89 -35.02 -2.04
C VAL A 204 -9.26 -35.14 -3.43
N ALA A 205 -8.35 -36.09 -3.66
CA ALA A 205 -7.73 -36.26 -4.97
C ALA A 205 -8.78 -36.55 -6.07
N GLU A 206 -9.72 -37.45 -5.81
CA GLU A 206 -10.80 -37.78 -6.76
C GLU A 206 -11.69 -36.57 -7.06
N ALA A 207 -12.09 -35.82 -6.03
CA ALA A 207 -12.93 -34.64 -6.19
C ALA A 207 -12.21 -33.50 -6.93
N VAL A 208 -10.94 -33.26 -6.60
CA VAL A 208 -10.10 -32.25 -7.23
C VAL A 208 -9.86 -32.59 -8.70
N GLU A 209 -9.53 -33.84 -9.03
CA GLU A 209 -9.35 -34.23 -10.43
C GLU A 209 -10.64 -34.14 -11.24
N THR A 210 -11.77 -34.55 -10.65
CA THR A 210 -13.09 -34.47 -11.29
C THR A 210 -13.44 -33.02 -11.59
N ALA A 211 -13.29 -32.14 -10.59
CA ALA A 211 -13.53 -30.71 -10.75
C ALA A 211 -12.61 -30.10 -11.81
N TYR A 212 -11.29 -30.34 -11.73
CA TYR A 212 -10.31 -29.78 -12.67
C TYR A 212 -10.60 -30.18 -14.13
N LYS A 213 -10.96 -31.44 -14.35
CA LYS A 213 -11.35 -31.96 -15.68
C LYS A 213 -12.64 -31.33 -16.22
N GLU A 214 -13.60 -31.01 -15.36
CA GLU A 214 -14.87 -30.39 -15.74
C GLU A 214 -14.73 -28.89 -16.04
N VAL A 215 -13.98 -28.14 -15.21
CA VAL A 215 -13.89 -26.67 -15.33
C VAL A 215 -12.95 -26.21 -16.45
N GLN A 216 -11.92 -27.01 -16.78
CA GLN A 216 -10.98 -26.76 -17.88
C GLN A 216 -10.26 -25.39 -17.83
N VAL A 217 -9.95 -24.89 -16.63
CA VAL A 217 -9.14 -23.67 -16.44
C VAL A 217 -7.65 -23.99 -16.37
N LYS A 218 -6.79 -22.97 -16.55
CA LYS A 218 -5.32 -23.15 -16.47
C LYS A 218 -4.86 -23.59 -15.08
N THR A 219 -5.50 -23.07 -14.04
CA THR A 219 -5.19 -23.38 -12.64
C THR A 219 -6.46 -23.25 -11.79
N MET A 220 -6.67 -24.21 -10.91
CA MET A 220 -7.77 -24.23 -9.96
C MET A 220 -7.21 -24.15 -8.54
N VAL A 221 -7.83 -23.32 -7.70
CA VAL A 221 -7.49 -23.20 -6.29
C VAL A 221 -8.67 -23.68 -5.45
N VAL A 222 -8.42 -24.63 -4.58
CA VAL A 222 -9.41 -25.15 -3.64
C VAL A 222 -8.96 -24.85 -2.23
N HIS A 223 -9.80 -24.22 -1.44
CA HIS A 223 -9.49 -23.92 -0.04
C HIS A 223 -10.48 -24.59 0.91
N SER A 224 -10.00 -24.97 2.08
CA SER A 224 -10.78 -25.65 3.10
C SER A 224 -10.44 -25.18 4.50
N SER A 225 -11.18 -25.66 5.48
CA SER A 225 -10.84 -25.48 6.90
C SER A 225 -9.49 -26.10 7.35
N ALA A 226 -8.84 -26.92 6.52
CA ALA A 226 -7.59 -27.60 6.85
C ALA A 226 -6.40 -27.16 5.95
N TRP A 227 -6.64 -26.90 4.67
CA TRP A 227 -5.58 -26.62 3.70
C TRP A 227 -6.10 -25.76 2.55
N ALA A 228 -5.17 -25.20 1.78
CA ALA A 228 -5.43 -24.67 0.45
C ALA A 228 -4.54 -25.38 -0.57
N LEU A 229 -5.10 -25.73 -1.74
CA LEU A 229 -4.44 -26.42 -2.83
C LEU A 229 -4.58 -25.63 -4.13
N ALA A 230 -3.48 -25.45 -4.85
CA ALA A 230 -3.48 -25.03 -6.24
C ALA A 230 -3.17 -26.24 -7.14
N VAL A 231 -3.90 -26.37 -8.25
CA VAL A 231 -3.79 -27.50 -9.18
C VAL A 231 -3.77 -26.99 -10.61
N GLY A 232 -2.83 -27.46 -11.41
CA GLY A 232 -2.69 -27.13 -12.83
C GLY A 232 -1.41 -26.38 -13.17
N THR A 233 -1.38 -25.81 -14.37
CA THR A 233 -0.15 -25.34 -15.04
C THR A 233 0.63 -24.25 -14.30
N GLN A 234 -0.01 -23.46 -13.43
CA GLN A 234 0.63 -22.40 -12.66
C GLN A 234 0.67 -22.69 -11.15
N ALA A 235 0.28 -23.91 -10.71
CA ALA A 235 0.15 -24.23 -9.30
C ALA A 235 1.42 -23.90 -8.48
N LYS A 236 2.60 -24.26 -8.99
CA LYS A 236 3.90 -24.00 -8.35
C LYS A 236 4.21 -22.52 -8.13
N ASN A 237 3.58 -21.63 -8.91
CA ASN A 237 3.77 -20.19 -8.79
C ASN A 237 2.82 -19.54 -7.77
N LEU A 238 1.92 -20.33 -7.17
CA LEU A 238 0.90 -19.81 -6.26
C LEU A 238 1.20 -20.09 -4.79
N GLN A 239 2.37 -20.60 -4.41
CA GLN A 239 2.71 -20.89 -3.00
C GLN A 239 2.50 -19.67 -2.09
N GLU A 240 3.16 -18.54 -2.39
CA GLU A 240 3.06 -17.32 -1.58
C GLU A 240 1.62 -16.76 -1.57
N ALA A 241 0.94 -16.82 -2.72
CA ALA A 241 -0.48 -16.49 -2.81
C ALA A 241 -1.32 -17.34 -1.83
N LEU A 242 -1.19 -18.66 -1.87
CA LEU A 242 -1.91 -19.56 -0.96
C LEU A 242 -1.59 -19.25 0.52
N GLU A 243 -0.33 -18.95 0.84
CA GLU A 243 0.09 -18.56 2.20
C GLU A 243 -0.58 -17.26 2.65
N CYS A 244 -0.61 -16.24 1.79
CA CYS A 244 -1.30 -14.99 2.06
C CYS A 244 -2.81 -15.20 2.22
N GLY A 245 -3.43 -16.03 1.36
CA GLY A 245 -4.84 -16.40 1.44
C GLY A 245 -5.19 -17.07 2.76
N VAL A 246 -4.42 -18.09 3.15
CA VAL A 246 -4.58 -18.80 4.43
C VAL A 246 -4.39 -17.85 5.62
N ALA A 247 -3.36 -17.00 5.59
CA ALA A 247 -3.09 -16.06 6.67
C ALA A 247 -4.21 -15.01 6.81
N LEU A 248 -4.75 -14.51 5.69
CA LEU A 248 -5.80 -13.50 5.72
C LEU A 248 -7.14 -14.07 6.16
N ALA A 249 -7.52 -15.24 5.65
CA ALA A 249 -8.69 -15.97 6.12
C ALA A 249 -8.57 -16.31 7.62
N GLY A 250 -7.40 -16.75 8.08
CA GLY A 250 -7.14 -16.98 9.50
C GLY A 250 -7.21 -15.70 10.34
N THR A 251 -6.76 -14.57 9.82
CA THR A 251 -6.84 -13.28 10.51
C THR A 251 -8.28 -12.83 10.66
N ARG A 252 -9.06 -12.99 9.58
CA ARG A 252 -10.50 -12.75 9.62
C ARG A 252 -11.18 -13.65 10.63
N PHE A 253 -10.85 -14.93 10.66
CA PHE A 253 -11.38 -15.87 11.65
C PHE A 253 -11.14 -15.36 13.07
N ARG A 254 -9.96 -14.78 13.34
CA ARG A 254 -9.58 -14.23 14.66
C ARG A 254 -10.18 -12.85 14.99
N LYS A 255 -10.40 -11.98 13.99
CA LYS A 255 -10.61 -10.53 14.19
C LYS A 255 -11.84 -9.94 13.51
N GLY A 256 -12.55 -10.74 12.71
CA GLY A 256 -13.69 -10.27 11.93
C GLY A 256 -13.29 -9.22 10.90
N ASP A 257 -14.00 -8.09 10.87
CA ASP A 257 -13.73 -6.98 9.95
C ASP A 257 -12.60 -6.04 10.42
N GLY A 258 -12.13 -6.17 11.66
CA GLY A 258 -11.06 -5.33 12.24
C GLY A 258 -9.64 -5.81 11.89
N ILE A 259 -9.41 -6.21 10.64
CA ILE A 259 -8.11 -6.75 10.18
C ILE A 259 -7.11 -5.59 10.05
N THR A 260 -5.92 -5.75 10.60
CA THR A 260 -4.80 -4.79 10.51
C THR A 260 -3.53 -5.49 10.07
N LYS A 261 -2.51 -4.74 9.61
CA LYS A 261 -1.22 -5.29 9.13
C LYS A 261 -0.57 -6.15 10.20
N ALA A 262 -0.57 -5.64 11.43
CA ALA A 262 -0.02 -6.31 12.59
C ALA A 262 -0.75 -7.63 12.89
N GLU A 263 -2.09 -7.67 12.78
CA GLU A 263 -2.85 -8.89 13.03
C GLU A 263 -2.69 -9.92 11.92
N PHE A 264 -2.56 -9.47 10.66
CA PHE A 264 -2.24 -10.31 9.52
C PHE A 264 -0.87 -10.99 9.70
N GLU A 265 0.18 -10.21 9.96
CA GLU A 265 1.53 -10.74 10.19
C GLU A 265 1.58 -11.67 11.40
N LYS A 266 0.83 -11.34 12.46
CA LYS A 266 0.70 -12.21 13.62
C LYS A 266 0.08 -13.55 13.26
N THR A 267 -0.98 -13.59 12.44
CA THR A 267 -1.56 -14.86 11.97
C THR A 267 -0.61 -15.62 11.06
N ARG A 268 0.11 -14.92 10.17
CA ARG A 268 1.07 -15.53 9.25
C ARG A 268 2.15 -16.33 10.00
N GLN A 269 2.59 -15.81 11.14
CA GLN A 269 3.59 -16.43 12.02
C GLN A 269 3.03 -17.51 12.96
N MET A 270 1.71 -17.76 12.97
CA MET A 270 1.12 -18.81 13.80
C MET A 270 1.51 -20.20 13.31
N GLN A 271 1.52 -21.14 14.26
CA GLN A 271 1.73 -22.55 13.97
C GLN A 271 0.64 -23.07 13.02
N GLU A 272 1.02 -23.99 12.16
CA GLU A 272 0.09 -24.71 11.27
C GLU A 272 -0.47 -25.95 11.93
N LYS A 273 -1.65 -26.38 11.47
CA LYS A 273 -2.26 -27.63 11.91
C LYS A 273 -1.40 -28.82 11.49
N VAL A 274 -1.02 -29.64 12.48
CA VAL A 274 -0.13 -30.80 12.27
C VAL A 274 -0.76 -31.82 11.31
N GLU A 275 -2.05 -32.07 11.44
CA GLU A 275 -2.81 -32.94 10.56
C GLU A 275 -2.87 -32.43 9.12
N SER A 276 -2.84 -31.11 8.93
CA SER A 276 -2.89 -30.48 7.60
C SER A 276 -1.53 -30.58 6.90
N GLN A 277 -0.43 -30.39 7.64
CA GLN A 277 0.92 -30.65 7.11
C GLN A 277 1.08 -32.09 6.66
N LYS A 278 0.68 -33.05 7.50
CA LYS A 278 0.71 -34.47 7.16
C LYS A 278 -0.15 -34.79 5.94
N PHE A 279 -1.35 -34.22 5.85
CA PHE A 279 -2.21 -34.39 4.68
C PHE A 279 -1.54 -33.91 3.39
N LEU A 280 -0.90 -32.73 3.42
CA LEU A 280 -0.23 -32.14 2.25
C LEU A 280 0.98 -32.94 1.78
N GLU A 281 1.69 -33.60 2.69
CA GLU A 281 2.75 -34.55 2.33
C GLU A 281 2.19 -35.78 1.63
N GLU A 282 1.02 -36.27 2.07
CA GLU A 282 0.42 -37.51 1.59
C GLU A 282 -0.38 -37.37 0.29
N ILE A 283 -0.93 -36.18 0.00
CA ILE A 283 -1.67 -35.95 -1.24
C ILE A 283 -0.75 -35.75 -2.46
N LYS A 284 0.53 -35.41 -2.23
CA LYS A 284 1.55 -35.30 -3.28
C LYS A 284 1.74 -36.66 -3.95
N GLY A 285 1.41 -36.74 -5.24
CA GLY A 285 1.49 -37.95 -6.06
C GLY A 285 0.18 -38.74 -6.21
N LEU A 286 -0.94 -38.27 -5.63
CA LEU A 286 -2.28 -38.81 -5.89
C LEU A 286 -3.04 -38.04 -6.99
N ILE A 287 -2.59 -36.83 -7.32
CA ILE A 287 -3.14 -35.99 -8.37
C ILE A 287 -2.15 -35.98 -9.53
N GLU A 288 -2.64 -36.22 -10.75
CA GLU A 288 -1.82 -36.29 -11.97
C GLU A 288 -1.16 -34.95 -12.33
N GLU A 289 -1.88 -33.85 -12.10
CA GLU A 289 -1.47 -32.49 -12.44
C GLU A 289 -0.47 -31.90 -11.43
N ASP A 290 0.21 -30.82 -11.85
CA ASP A 290 1.05 -30.04 -10.94
C ASP A 290 0.21 -29.51 -9.77
N ILE A 291 0.70 -29.74 -8.54
CA ILE A 291 0.01 -29.40 -7.31
C ILE A 291 0.93 -28.63 -6.36
N GLU A 292 0.38 -27.61 -5.71
CA GLU A 292 1.02 -26.89 -4.61
C GLU A 292 0.03 -26.68 -3.47
N GLY A 293 0.50 -26.68 -2.21
CA GLY A 293 -0.42 -26.67 -1.08
C GLY A 293 0.12 -26.06 0.20
N VAL A 294 -0.78 -25.40 0.94
CA VAL A 294 -0.48 -24.68 2.19
C VAL A 294 -1.39 -25.16 3.30
N ALA A 295 -0.81 -25.42 4.47
CA ALA A 295 -1.55 -25.84 5.66
C ALA A 295 -2.23 -24.65 6.34
N CYS A 296 -3.48 -24.82 6.79
CA CYS A 296 -4.16 -23.80 7.56
C CYS A 296 -3.53 -23.63 8.95
N LYS A 297 -3.64 -22.41 9.49
CA LYS A 297 -3.13 -22.05 10.82
C LYS A 297 -3.94 -22.74 11.93
N GLU A 298 -3.25 -23.05 13.03
CA GLU A 298 -3.83 -23.57 14.26
C GLU A 298 -4.52 -22.44 15.02
N LEU A 299 -5.86 -22.47 15.03
CA LEU A 299 -6.72 -21.38 15.52
C LEU A 299 -7.71 -21.86 16.59
N SER A 300 -7.51 -23.04 17.17
CA SER A 300 -8.35 -23.56 18.26
C SER A 300 -8.40 -22.68 19.52
N CYS A 301 -7.44 -21.75 19.67
CA CYS A 301 -7.40 -20.79 20.78
C CYS A 301 -8.34 -19.59 20.61
N VAL A 302 -9.06 -19.48 19.50
CA VAL A 302 -9.95 -18.34 19.22
C VAL A 302 -11.31 -18.57 19.88
N GLU A 303 -11.62 -17.77 20.91
CA GLU A 303 -12.86 -17.90 21.69
C GLU A 303 -14.11 -17.43 20.91
N THR A 304 -13.98 -16.40 20.08
CA THR A 304 -15.10 -15.76 19.36
C THR A 304 -14.80 -15.65 17.86
N PRO A 305 -14.83 -16.77 17.12
CA PRO A 305 -14.40 -16.77 15.73
C PRO A 305 -15.40 -16.10 14.81
N THR A 306 -14.92 -15.48 13.72
CA THR A 306 -15.76 -15.00 12.60
C THR A 306 -15.68 -15.99 11.44
N VAL A 307 -16.77 -16.71 11.16
CA VAL A 307 -16.80 -17.76 10.11
C VAL A 307 -17.38 -17.29 8.78
N VAL A 308 -17.77 -16.03 8.69
CA VAL A 308 -18.42 -15.43 7.51
C VAL A 308 -17.39 -14.76 6.61
N GLY A 309 -17.44 -15.07 5.31
CA GLY A 309 -16.55 -14.46 4.31
C GLY A 309 -15.09 -14.92 4.42
N LEU A 310 -14.86 -16.15 4.89
CA LEU A 310 -13.51 -16.74 4.93
C LEU A 310 -13.00 -17.07 3.53
N GLY A 311 -13.87 -17.52 2.62
CA GLY A 311 -13.53 -17.71 1.21
C GLY A 311 -13.21 -16.38 0.54
N ASP A 312 -14.05 -15.37 0.78
CA ASP A 312 -13.82 -14.00 0.32
C ASP A 312 -12.42 -13.47 0.73
N ALA A 313 -12.03 -13.69 2.00
CA ALA A 313 -10.73 -13.28 2.54
C ALA A 313 -9.56 -14.16 2.06
N PHE A 314 -9.82 -15.44 1.78
CA PHE A 314 -8.81 -16.34 1.22
C PHE A 314 -8.48 -15.94 -0.22
N ALA A 315 -9.52 -15.76 -1.04
CA ALA A 315 -9.44 -15.27 -2.40
C ALA A 315 -8.61 -13.98 -2.42
N GLU A 316 -9.00 -13.00 -1.62
CA GLU A 316 -8.24 -11.77 -1.43
C GLU A 316 -6.74 -11.99 -1.16
N GLY A 317 -6.37 -12.79 -0.15
CA GLY A 317 -4.98 -12.99 0.21
C GLY A 317 -4.18 -13.69 -0.90
N CYS A 318 -4.79 -14.63 -1.62
CA CYS A 318 -4.17 -15.25 -2.79
C CYS A 318 -3.86 -14.26 -3.91
N PHE A 319 -4.64 -13.18 -3.99
CA PHE A 319 -4.60 -12.27 -5.13
C PHE A 319 -3.76 -11.02 -4.87
N MET A 320 -3.24 -10.85 -3.64
CA MET A 320 -2.22 -9.85 -3.34
C MET A 320 -0.86 -10.15 -4.01
N ASP A 321 -0.55 -11.41 -4.31
CA ASP A 321 0.80 -11.82 -4.75
C ASP A 321 0.86 -12.36 -6.19
N SER A 322 -0.25 -12.82 -6.78
CA SER A 322 -0.25 -13.45 -8.13
C SER A 322 0.16 -12.51 -9.27
N GLY A 323 0.27 -11.19 -9.01
CA GLY A 323 0.89 -10.21 -9.91
C GLY A 323 2.43 -10.13 -9.85
N ARG A 324 3.10 -10.96 -9.02
CA ARG A 324 4.56 -10.97 -8.83
C ARG A 324 5.32 -12.00 -9.68
N ASN A 325 4.68 -12.64 -10.67
CA ASN A 325 5.30 -13.60 -11.61
C ASN A 325 6.27 -12.99 -12.64
N GLY A 326 7.06 -12.00 -12.21
CA GLY A 326 8.27 -11.56 -12.88
C GLY A 326 9.37 -11.39 -11.83
N LYS A 327 10.20 -12.43 -11.65
CA LYS A 327 11.43 -12.45 -10.84
C LYS A 327 11.31 -11.76 -9.47
N THR A 328 11.21 -12.58 -8.42
CA THR A 328 11.58 -12.24 -7.03
C THR A 328 12.53 -11.03 -6.92
N LYS A 329 11.94 -9.85 -6.72
CA LYS A 329 12.58 -8.82 -5.90
C LYS A 329 12.01 -9.03 -4.52
N GLU A 330 12.90 -9.18 -3.55
CA GLU A 330 12.61 -9.13 -2.12
C GLU A 330 11.50 -8.12 -1.84
N VAL A 331 10.60 -8.43 -0.90
CA VAL A 331 9.74 -7.43 -0.26
C VAL A 331 10.67 -6.31 0.21
N THR A 332 10.80 -5.28 -0.62
CA THR A 332 11.75 -4.23 -0.37
C THR A 332 11.06 -3.38 0.66
N LYS A 333 11.71 -3.19 1.81
CA LYS A 333 11.39 -2.08 2.70
C LYS A 333 11.24 -0.84 1.81
N MET A 334 10.06 -0.21 1.80
CA MET A 334 9.84 0.99 0.98
C MET A 334 10.43 2.23 1.65
N TYR A 335 10.79 2.10 2.93
CA TYR A 335 11.89 2.87 3.48
C TYR A 335 13.15 2.66 2.62
N GLU A 336 13.55 3.74 1.97
CA GLU A 336 14.75 3.77 1.13
C GLU A 336 15.77 4.73 1.75
N THR A 337 17.05 4.39 1.64
CA THR A 337 18.12 5.24 2.13
C THR A 337 18.17 6.53 1.33
N THR A 338 18.33 7.67 2.00
CA THR A 338 18.46 8.98 1.33
C THR A 338 19.61 8.97 0.31
N LYS A 339 20.69 8.22 0.60
CA LYS A 339 21.79 7.97 -0.34
C LYS A 339 21.32 7.33 -1.65
N ASN A 340 20.53 6.26 -1.58
CA ASN A 340 20.04 5.60 -2.80
C ASN A 340 19.05 6.49 -3.56
N LEU A 341 18.19 7.22 -2.85
CA LEU A 341 17.28 8.20 -3.45
C LEU A 341 18.01 9.25 -4.29
N MET A 342 19.11 9.81 -3.78
CA MET A 342 19.94 10.75 -4.53
C MET A 342 20.64 10.10 -5.73
N HIS A 343 21.08 8.85 -5.60
CA HIS A 343 21.64 8.11 -6.73
C HIS A 343 20.61 7.82 -7.83
N MET A 344 19.36 7.51 -7.46
CA MET A 344 18.25 7.37 -8.40
C MET A 344 18.00 8.69 -9.12
N ALA A 345 17.97 9.80 -8.38
CA ALA A 345 17.77 11.14 -8.91
C ALA A 345 18.86 11.50 -9.93
N LYS A 346 20.14 11.29 -9.56
CA LYS A 346 21.29 11.53 -10.43
C LYS A 346 21.20 10.77 -11.75
N LYS A 347 20.81 9.48 -11.70
CA LYS A 347 20.67 8.64 -12.90
C LYS A 347 19.55 9.09 -13.84
N GLN A 348 18.52 9.74 -13.30
CA GLN A 348 17.35 10.18 -14.05
C GLN A 348 17.37 11.68 -14.34
N HIS A 349 18.48 12.37 -14.06
CA HIS A 349 18.62 13.83 -14.26
C HIS A 349 17.48 14.62 -13.61
N THR A 350 17.14 14.26 -12.38
CA THR A 350 16.10 14.89 -11.56
C THR A 350 16.58 14.99 -10.11
N ALA A 351 15.81 15.66 -9.24
CA ALA A 351 16.04 15.68 -7.80
C ALA A 351 14.92 14.98 -7.00
N VAL A 352 15.26 14.49 -5.80
CA VAL A 352 14.28 14.13 -4.75
C VAL A 352 14.05 15.34 -3.85
N ILE A 353 12.80 15.64 -3.53
CA ILE A 353 12.47 16.75 -2.63
C ILE A 353 12.53 16.28 -1.17
N ALA A 354 13.25 17.03 -0.35
CA ALA A 354 13.35 16.87 1.09
C ALA A 354 12.54 17.96 1.81
N PHE A 355 11.50 17.53 2.54
CA PHE A 355 10.55 18.44 3.19
C PHE A 355 10.85 18.54 4.69
N ILE A 356 11.07 19.75 5.20
CA ILE A 356 11.23 19.96 6.65
C ILE A 356 9.93 19.61 7.37
N CYS A 357 9.96 18.65 8.29
CA CYS A 357 8.82 18.16 9.03
C CYS A 357 9.03 18.36 10.54
N MET A 358 8.17 19.17 11.18
CA MET A 358 8.26 19.44 12.62
C MET A 358 7.71 18.30 13.49
N ASP A 359 6.69 17.60 13.00
CA ASP A 359 5.90 16.62 13.74
C ASP A 359 5.43 15.45 12.85
N TYR A 360 4.69 14.52 13.45
CA TYR A 360 4.06 13.39 12.77
C TYR A 360 3.11 13.84 11.64
N THR A 361 2.37 14.92 11.86
CA THR A 361 1.37 15.44 10.92
C THR A 361 2.03 15.83 9.59
N MET A 362 3.12 16.59 9.64
CA MET A 362 3.88 16.99 8.46
C MET A 362 4.55 15.80 7.78
N ALA A 363 5.17 14.90 8.57
CA ALA A 363 5.85 13.72 8.04
C ALA A 363 4.87 12.78 7.31
N ARG A 364 3.68 12.56 7.87
CA ARG A 364 2.64 11.73 7.25
C ARG A 364 2.08 12.36 5.98
N ALA A 365 1.89 13.68 5.97
CA ALA A 365 1.46 14.39 4.77
C ALA A 365 2.50 14.27 3.64
N VAL A 366 3.80 14.24 3.96
CA VAL A 366 4.87 13.99 2.97
C VAL A 366 4.78 12.57 2.42
N ALA A 367 4.71 11.56 3.30
CA ALA A 367 4.63 10.16 2.87
C ALA A 367 3.42 9.91 1.96
N TYR A 368 2.23 10.36 2.38
CA TYR A 368 0.99 10.14 1.61
C TYR A 368 0.94 11.00 0.35
N GLY A 369 1.50 12.22 0.36
CA GLY A 369 1.64 13.05 -0.84
C GLY A 369 2.59 12.43 -1.86
N ALA A 370 3.66 11.80 -1.40
CA ALA A 370 4.58 11.03 -2.23
C ALA A 370 3.91 9.81 -2.87
N GLU A 371 3.12 9.06 -2.10
CA GLU A 371 2.33 7.95 -2.61
C GLU A 371 1.31 8.39 -3.66
N ALA A 372 0.54 9.44 -3.37
CA ALA A 372 -0.41 10.01 -4.31
C ALA A 372 0.28 10.43 -5.62
N ALA A 373 1.45 11.06 -5.52
CA ALA A 373 2.24 11.46 -6.69
C ALA A 373 2.83 10.27 -7.46
N GLY A 374 3.01 9.12 -6.82
CA GLY A 374 3.80 8.01 -7.35
C GLY A 374 5.29 8.36 -7.49
N LYS A 375 5.82 9.21 -6.59
CA LYS A 375 7.19 9.75 -6.65
C LYS A 375 7.92 9.60 -5.32
N PRO A 376 9.26 9.47 -5.31
CA PRO A 376 10.04 9.43 -4.07
C PRO A 376 10.08 10.79 -3.37
N ALA A 377 10.26 10.77 -2.04
CA ALA A 377 10.42 11.97 -1.20
C ALA A 377 11.33 11.70 0.00
N ILE A 378 11.80 12.77 0.65
CA ILE A 378 12.59 12.68 1.89
C ILE A 378 11.88 13.45 3.02
N ILE A 379 11.69 12.80 4.16
CA ILE A 379 11.24 13.42 5.41
C ILE A 379 12.47 14.00 6.11
N MET A 380 12.49 15.32 6.30
CA MET A 380 13.67 16.01 6.82
C MET A 380 13.41 16.59 8.21
N LEU A 381 14.29 16.28 9.17
CA LEU A 381 14.28 16.86 10.51
C LEU A 381 15.32 17.97 10.60
N TYR A 382 14.92 19.13 11.15
CA TYR A 382 15.87 20.15 11.61
C TYR A 382 16.19 19.93 13.10
N PRO A 383 17.46 19.78 13.52
CA PRO A 383 17.86 19.40 14.88
C PRO A 383 17.31 20.28 15.99
N ASP A 384 17.12 21.57 15.74
CA ASP A 384 16.58 22.48 16.77
C ASP A 384 15.14 22.15 17.16
N HIS A 385 14.37 21.49 16.30
CA HIS A 385 13.06 20.96 16.66
C HIS A 385 13.16 20.02 17.87
N VAL A 386 14.26 19.27 17.98
CA VAL A 386 14.54 18.38 19.12
C VAL A 386 15.34 19.09 20.22
N LYS A 387 16.45 19.75 19.86
CA LYS A 387 17.42 20.31 20.82
C LYS A 387 16.89 21.54 21.56
N THR A 388 16.19 22.40 20.84
CA THR A 388 15.79 23.74 21.30
C THR A 388 14.30 23.80 21.63
N PHE A 389 13.47 23.23 20.75
CA PHE A 389 12.01 23.33 20.87
C PHE A 389 11.33 22.09 21.46
N HIS A 390 12.06 20.98 21.57
CA HIS A 390 11.59 19.72 22.18
C HIS A 390 10.25 19.20 21.60
N THR A 391 10.01 19.40 20.30
CA THR A 391 8.78 18.94 19.63
C THR A 391 8.78 17.42 19.41
N ALA A 392 9.97 16.80 19.41
CA ALA A 392 10.18 15.36 19.33
C ALA A 392 11.51 14.97 20.00
N GLY A 393 11.79 13.67 20.12
CA GLY A 393 13.14 13.16 20.41
C GLY A 393 13.74 12.48 19.18
N PHE A 394 15.07 12.54 18.99
CA PHE A 394 15.73 11.99 17.79
C PHE A 394 15.35 10.53 17.51
N ALA A 395 15.42 9.65 18.52
CA ALA A 395 15.11 8.23 18.32
C ALA A 395 13.62 7.95 18.07
N GLY A 396 12.73 8.74 18.68
CA GLY A 396 11.29 8.66 18.42
C GLY A 396 10.97 9.14 17.01
N TYR A 397 11.60 10.23 16.57
CA TYR A 397 11.43 10.78 15.24
C TYR A 397 11.93 9.82 14.16
N ALA A 398 13.13 9.24 14.34
CA ALA A 398 13.68 8.26 13.39
C ALA A 398 12.77 7.03 13.24
N LYS A 399 12.22 6.51 14.34
CA LYS A 399 11.25 5.39 14.30
C LYS A 399 9.97 5.78 13.58
N MET A 400 9.43 6.96 13.91
CA MET A 400 8.20 7.49 13.31
C MET A 400 8.35 7.75 11.81
N ALA A 401 9.48 8.31 11.35
CA ALA A 401 9.75 8.50 9.93
C ALA A 401 9.88 7.16 9.18
N LYS A 402 10.54 6.16 9.77
CA LYS A 402 10.64 4.81 9.19
C LYS A 402 9.28 4.12 9.11
N GLU A 403 8.48 4.21 10.16
CA GLU A 403 7.12 3.67 10.19
C GLU A 403 6.27 4.27 9.07
N LEU A 404 6.28 5.59 8.92
CA LEU A 404 5.55 6.29 7.85
C LEU A 404 6.06 5.93 6.45
N ALA A 405 7.38 5.75 6.27
CA ALA A 405 7.94 5.30 5.00
C ALA A 405 7.54 3.85 4.65
N GLU A 406 7.31 3.01 5.66
CA GLU A 406 6.83 1.62 5.50
C GLU A 406 5.31 1.51 5.30
N GLU A 407 4.56 2.60 5.48
CA GLU A 407 3.11 2.66 5.21
C GLU A 407 2.80 2.85 3.71
N VAL A 408 3.74 3.38 2.92
CA VAL A 408 3.49 3.80 1.53
C VAL A 408 4.20 2.92 0.50
N SER A 409 3.67 2.93 -0.72
CA SER A 409 4.14 2.14 -1.87
C SER A 409 5.22 2.81 -2.73
N VAL A 410 5.77 3.96 -2.30
CA VAL A 410 6.85 4.68 -3.00
C VAL A 410 8.09 4.79 -2.11
N PRO A 411 9.31 4.93 -2.68
CA PRO A 411 10.52 5.08 -1.89
C PRO A 411 10.51 6.38 -1.07
N VAL A 412 10.51 6.27 0.26
CA VAL A 412 10.60 7.42 1.17
C VAL A 412 11.84 7.29 2.06
N GLY A 413 12.67 8.32 2.02
CA GLY A 413 13.87 8.43 2.85
C GLY A 413 13.66 9.41 3.98
N PHE A 414 14.63 9.48 4.88
CA PHE A 414 14.66 10.52 5.89
C PHE A 414 16.08 11.02 6.16
N HIS A 415 16.18 12.25 6.63
CA HIS A 415 17.44 12.97 6.73
C HIS A 415 17.40 13.94 7.92
N CYS A 416 18.54 14.11 8.60
CA CYS A 416 18.70 15.18 9.59
C CYS A 416 19.54 16.31 9.02
N ASP A 417 18.91 17.47 8.83
CA ASP A 417 19.44 18.66 8.18
C ASP A 417 20.34 19.47 9.14
N HIS A 418 21.35 20.17 8.65
CA HIS A 418 22.19 21.13 9.41
C HIS A 418 22.46 20.85 10.90
N ASP A 419 23.45 20.02 11.21
CA ASP A 419 24.07 20.02 12.53
C ASP A 419 25.50 20.56 12.45
N PHE A 420 25.80 21.55 13.28
CA PHE A 420 27.07 22.27 13.29
C PHE A 420 28.15 21.61 14.17
N SER A 421 27.79 20.53 14.87
CA SER A 421 28.66 19.87 15.84
C SER A 421 28.84 18.39 15.54
N LYS A 422 30.09 17.92 15.56
CA LYS A 422 30.43 16.50 15.43
C LYS A 422 29.63 15.64 16.42
N GLU A 423 29.57 16.05 17.68
CA GLU A 423 28.85 15.33 18.73
C GLU A 423 27.33 15.34 18.50
N GLY A 424 26.78 16.37 17.87
CA GLY A 424 25.39 16.42 17.45
C GLY A 424 25.09 15.43 16.33
N VAL A 425 25.92 15.43 15.29
CA VAL A 425 25.79 14.51 14.15
C VAL A 425 25.90 13.05 14.61
N LEU A 426 26.91 12.72 15.41
CA LEU A 426 27.11 11.36 15.92
C LEU A 426 25.94 10.88 16.79
N ARG A 427 25.40 11.74 17.66
CA ARG A 427 24.21 11.41 18.48
C ARG A 427 22.97 11.18 17.62
N THR A 428 22.81 11.96 16.56
CA THR A 428 21.68 11.81 15.63
C THR A 428 21.77 10.48 14.89
N ALA A 429 22.96 10.11 14.40
CA ALA A 429 23.20 8.81 13.79
C ALA A 429 22.93 7.65 14.78
N GLU A 430 23.42 7.75 16.01
CA GLU A 430 23.16 6.76 17.08
C GLU A 430 21.67 6.63 17.43
N ALA A 431 20.89 7.69 17.26
CA ALA A 431 19.45 7.67 17.47
C ALA A 431 18.68 6.93 16.36
N GLY A 432 19.36 6.49 15.29
CA GLY A 432 18.80 5.65 14.24
C GLY A 432 18.66 6.31 12.87
N PHE A 433 19.27 7.47 12.67
CA PHE A 433 19.37 8.12 11.35
C PHE A 433 20.44 7.46 10.49
N ASP A 434 20.09 7.18 9.23
CA ASP A 434 20.97 6.66 8.18
C ASP A 434 21.43 7.75 7.20
N SER A 435 20.94 8.98 7.37
CA SER A 435 21.38 10.16 6.64
C SER A 435 21.39 11.39 7.53
N VAL A 436 22.54 12.05 7.58
CA VAL A 436 22.79 13.23 8.42
C VAL A 436 23.61 14.25 7.65
N MET A 437 23.52 15.52 8.05
CA MET A 437 24.34 16.59 7.50
C MET A 437 25.31 17.13 8.55
N MET A 438 26.59 17.25 8.18
CA MET A 438 27.58 18.03 8.92
C MET A 438 27.74 19.38 8.23
N ASP A 439 27.24 20.44 8.86
CA ASP A 439 27.41 21.79 8.35
C ASP A 439 28.59 22.47 9.05
N ALA A 440 29.73 22.50 8.36
CA ALA A 440 30.92 23.24 8.75
C ALA A 440 31.22 24.38 7.75
N SER A 441 30.20 24.88 7.04
CA SER A 441 30.32 25.93 6.03
C SER A 441 30.84 27.27 6.56
N GLU A 442 30.70 27.53 7.87
CA GLU A 442 31.23 28.72 8.54
C GLU A 442 32.78 28.75 8.60
N TYR A 443 33.43 27.59 8.46
CA TYR A 443 34.89 27.47 8.50
C TYR A 443 35.50 27.64 7.11
N ASP A 444 36.81 27.94 7.08
CA ASP A 444 37.56 27.86 5.83
C ASP A 444 37.57 26.43 5.26
N LEU A 445 37.90 26.30 3.97
CA LEU A 445 37.79 25.04 3.26
C LEU A 445 38.61 23.91 3.91
N GLU A 446 39.82 24.19 4.42
CA GLU A 446 40.67 23.15 5.01
C GLU A 446 40.10 22.65 6.33
N GLU A 447 39.61 23.56 7.17
CA GLU A 447 39.00 23.20 8.45
C GLU A 447 37.64 22.53 8.26
N ASN A 448 36.85 22.94 7.27
CA ASN A 448 35.61 22.25 6.90
C ASN A 448 35.90 20.82 6.40
N ILE A 449 36.90 20.64 5.52
CA ILE A 449 37.34 19.30 5.07
C ILE A 449 37.73 18.44 6.28
N ARG A 450 38.54 18.97 7.20
CA ARG A 450 38.98 18.23 8.38
C ARG A 450 37.79 17.78 9.24
N ARG A 451 36.88 18.70 9.58
CA ARG A 451 35.73 18.43 10.45
C ARG A 451 34.74 17.46 9.81
N THR A 452 34.39 17.70 8.56
CA THR A 452 33.45 16.85 7.81
C THR A 452 34.06 15.47 7.57
N GLY A 453 35.34 15.40 7.19
CA GLY A 453 36.05 14.13 6.99
C GLY A 453 36.10 13.26 8.25
N GLU A 454 36.34 13.84 9.42
CA GLU A 454 36.29 13.09 10.70
C GLU A 454 34.92 12.50 11.01
N VAL A 455 33.84 13.17 10.62
CA VAL A 455 32.46 12.69 10.79
C VAL A 455 32.17 11.57 9.80
N VAL A 456 32.54 11.77 8.53
CA VAL A 456 32.39 10.80 7.46
C VAL A 456 33.07 9.48 7.81
N GLU A 457 34.33 9.53 8.24
CA GLU A 457 35.11 8.34 8.61
C GLU A 457 34.38 7.50 9.67
N GLN A 458 33.84 8.13 10.71
CA GLN A 458 33.17 7.42 11.82
C GLN A 458 31.77 6.89 11.45
N LEU A 459 31.07 7.56 10.54
CA LEU A 459 29.69 7.22 10.19
C LEU A 459 29.59 6.25 9.03
N HIS A 460 30.55 6.26 8.11
CA HIS A 460 30.64 5.28 7.03
C HIS A 460 30.83 3.85 7.57
N GLU A 461 31.60 3.66 8.65
CA GLU A 461 31.71 2.37 9.34
C GLU A 461 30.36 1.86 9.88
N LYS A 462 29.44 2.78 10.18
CA LYS A 462 28.09 2.48 10.68
C LYS A 462 27.04 2.43 9.56
N GLY A 463 27.44 2.60 8.30
CA GLY A 463 26.54 2.62 7.15
C GLY A 463 25.64 3.87 7.07
N VAL A 464 26.02 4.96 7.74
CA VAL A 464 25.26 6.22 7.73
C VAL A 464 25.86 7.16 6.68
N SER A 465 24.99 7.71 5.82
CA SER A 465 25.36 8.68 4.79
C SER A 465 25.52 10.09 5.37
N VAL A 466 26.52 10.82 4.87
CA VAL A 466 26.84 12.17 5.33
C VAL A 466 26.77 13.16 4.17
N GLU A 467 25.92 14.18 4.33
CA GLU A 467 25.90 15.39 3.51
C GLU A 467 26.84 16.44 4.11
N GLY A 468 27.64 17.10 3.28
CA GLY A 468 28.45 18.25 3.67
C GLY A 468 28.06 19.49 2.87
N GLU A 469 28.50 20.67 3.31
CA GLU A 469 28.23 21.95 2.65
C GLU A 469 29.50 22.75 2.38
N ILE A 470 29.58 23.39 1.21
CA ILE A 470 30.64 24.35 0.86
C ILE A 470 30.01 25.66 0.39
N GLY A 471 30.56 26.76 0.90
CA GLY A 471 30.00 28.09 0.70
C GLY A 471 28.95 28.37 1.78
N HIS A 472 28.52 29.62 1.89
CA HIS A 472 27.51 30.00 2.88
C HIS A 472 26.17 30.19 2.18
N VAL A 473 25.18 29.33 2.46
CA VAL A 473 23.79 29.59 2.04
C VAL A 473 23.21 30.66 2.97
N GLY A 474 23.16 31.91 2.49
CA GLY A 474 22.76 33.06 3.31
C GLY A 474 21.27 33.07 3.68
N LEU A 475 20.86 34.02 4.53
CA LEU A 475 19.46 34.29 4.86
C LEU A 475 18.86 35.35 3.91
N ALA A 476 17.74 35.02 3.27
CA ALA A 476 17.08 35.90 2.29
C ALA A 476 16.62 37.25 2.88
N CYS A 477 16.36 37.32 4.19
CA CYS A 477 15.91 38.53 4.88
C CYS A 477 17.04 39.54 5.16
N GLU A 478 18.29 39.10 5.26
CA GLU A 478 19.45 39.94 5.62
C GLU A 478 19.98 40.75 4.43
N GLY A 479 19.50 40.48 3.21
CA GLY A 479 19.90 41.24 2.03
C GLY A 479 21.40 41.19 1.77
N GLN A 480 22.07 40.08 2.15
CA GLN A 480 23.44 39.84 1.72
C GLN A 480 23.44 39.81 0.19
N GLU A 481 23.93 40.89 -0.39
CA GLU A 481 24.06 41.08 -1.82
C GLU A 481 24.76 39.87 -2.44
N THR A 482 24.29 39.55 -3.63
CA THR A 482 24.78 38.61 -4.65
C THR A 482 26.28 38.78 -4.98
N GLN A 483 27.16 38.61 -4.01
CA GLN A 483 28.61 38.51 -4.26
C GLN A 483 28.88 37.11 -4.80
N LYS A 484 28.94 36.97 -6.13
CA LYS A 484 29.31 35.74 -6.85
C LYS A 484 30.63 35.11 -6.35
N ASP A 485 31.46 35.86 -5.65
CA ASP A 485 32.69 35.39 -5.01
C ASP A 485 32.46 34.44 -3.84
N LEU A 486 31.26 34.47 -3.23
CA LEU A 486 30.84 33.58 -2.13
C LEU A 486 30.24 32.25 -2.62
N TYR A 487 29.93 32.13 -3.91
CA TYR A 487 29.38 30.91 -4.49
C TYR A 487 30.45 29.81 -4.56
N THR A 488 30.00 28.57 -4.47
CA THR A 488 30.87 27.39 -4.49
C THR A 488 31.70 27.35 -5.77
N LYS A 489 33.00 27.12 -5.65
CA LYS A 489 33.92 27.01 -6.80
C LYS A 489 34.08 25.54 -7.20
N PRO A 490 34.10 25.19 -8.50
CA PRO A 490 34.27 23.80 -8.96
C PRO A 490 35.49 23.09 -8.36
N GLU A 491 36.63 23.78 -8.26
CA GLU A 491 37.86 23.21 -7.71
C GLU A 491 37.75 22.94 -6.21
N ALA A 492 37.02 23.78 -5.48
CA ALA A 492 36.75 23.59 -4.07
C ALA A 492 35.80 22.41 -3.84
N ALA A 493 34.74 22.28 -4.67
CA ALA A 493 33.82 21.14 -4.63
C ALA A 493 34.54 19.82 -4.90
N ARG A 494 35.38 19.76 -5.95
CA ARG A 494 36.20 18.58 -6.24
C ARG A 494 37.12 18.22 -5.06
N LYS A 495 37.91 19.18 -4.57
CA LYS A 495 38.84 18.94 -3.45
C LYS A 495 38.09 18.42 -2.22
N PHE A 496 36.97 19.06 -1.88
CA PHE A 496 36.17 18.69 -0.73
C PHE A 496 35.61 17.27 -0.85
N CYS A 497 34.98 16.93 -1.97
CA CYS A 497 34.45 15.58 -2.20
C CYS A 497 35.57 14.52 -2.18
N GLU A 498 36.72 14.83 -2.78
CA GLU A 498 37.86 13.91 -2.83
C GLU A 498 38.47 13.65 -1.45
N GLU A 499 38.60 14.67 -0.60
CA GLU A 499 39.24 14.55 0.71
C GLU A 499 38.28 14.10 1.83
N THR A 500 37.03 14.56 1.81
CA THR A 500 36.03 14.20 2.84
C THR A 500 35.31 12.89 2.55
N LYS A 501 35.16 12.51 1.27
CA LYS A 501 34.34 11.36 0.82
C LYS A 501 32.85 11.46 1.20
N VAL A 502 32.30 12.67 1.34
CA VAL A 502 30.85 12.86 1.57
C VAL A 502 29.98 12.18 0.50
N ASP A 503 28.80 11.73 0.91
CA ASP A 503 27.83 11.07 0.05
C ASP A 503 26.97 12.05 -0.76
N ALA A 504 26.88 13.30 -0.30
CA ALA A 504 26.21 14.39 -0.98
C ALA A 504 26.87 15.73 -0.62
N LEU A 505 26.81 16.69 -1.54
CA LEU A 505 27.39 18.02 -1.36
C LEU A 505 26.34 19.12 -1.60
N ALA A 506 26.02 19.86 -0.55
CA ALA A 506 25.29 21.11 -0.64
C ALA A 506 26.18 22.23 -1.18
N ILE A 507 25.65 22.97 -2.15
CA ILE A 507 26.37 24.04 -2.85
C ILE A 507 25.57 25.35 -2.83
N SER A 508 26.30 26.45 -2.94
CA SER A 508 25.77 27.81 -3.07
C SER A 508 25.99 28.32 -4.50
N ILE A 509 24.89 28.52 -5.23
CA ILE A 509 24.85 29.01 -6.62
C ILE A 509 23.88 30.19 -6.78
N GLY A 510 23.64 30.94 -5.70
CA GLY A 510 22.67 32.04 -5.66
C GLY A 510 21.40 31.76 -4.86
N ASN A 511 21.35 30.59 -4.21
CA ASN A 511 20.30 30.20 -3.27
C ASN A 511 20.58 30.70 -1.83
N ALA A 512 19.51 30.89 -1.06
CA ALA A 512 19.46 31.41 0.31
C ALA A 512 18.24 30.82 1.06
N HIS A 513 18.33 30.68 2.39
CA HIS A 513 17.20 30.24 3.21
C HIS A 513 16.21 31.37 3.50
N GLY A 514 14.91 31.06 3.49
CA GLY A 514 13.83 32.00 3.83
C GLY A 514 13.15 32.64 2.62
N ALA A 515 12.32 33.65 2.88
CA ALA A 515 11.56 34.34 1.84
C ALA A 515 12.43 35.42 1.15
N TYR A 516 12.57 35.32 -0.17
CA TYR A 516 13.30 36.29 -0.98
C TYR A 516 12.54 37.62 -1.14
N LYS A 517 13.27 38.73 -1.14
CA LYS A 517 12.74 40.07 -1.44
C LYS A 517 12.54 40.29 -2.95
N GLU A 518 13.38 39.65 -3.77
CA GLU A 518 13.36 39.67 -5.23
C GLU A 518 13.55 38.25 -5.75
N THR A 519 13.12 37.96 -6.98
CA THR A 519 13.23 36.61 -7.56
C THR A 519 14.71 36.20 -7.65
N PRO A 520 15.14 35.10 -6.99
CA PRO A 520 16.51 34.62 -7.07
C PRO A 520 16.84 34.12 -8.48
N GLN A 521 18.11 34.25 -8.87
CA GLN A 521 18.63 33.77 -10.13
C GLN A 521 19.80 32.81 -9.85
N LEU A 522 19.60 31.54 -10.16
CA LEU A 522 20.63 30.52 -10.00
C LEU A 522 21.71 30.64 -11.08
N ASP A 523 22.97 30.47 -10.69
CA ASP A 523 24.13 30.44 -11.59
C ASP A 523 24.27 29.04 -12.23
N MET A 524 23.54 28.82 -13.33
CA MET A 524 23.48 27.53 -14.03
C MET A 524 24.82 27.11 -14.65
N GLU A 525 25.61 28.06 -15.16
CA GLU A 525 26.95 27.79 -15.72
C GLU A 525 27.88 27.25 -14.63
N ARG A 526 27.81 27.83 -13.43
CA ARG A 526 28.55 27.34 -12.27
C ARG A 526 28.08 25.97 -11.80
N LEU A 527 26.76 25.72 -11.79
CA LEU A 527 26.22 24.40 -11.45
C LEU A 527 26.77 23.32 -12.38
N GLU A 528 26.77 23.55 -13.69
CA GLU A 528 27.35 22.62 -14.67
C GLU A 528 28.84 22.39 -14.40
N ALA A 529 29.60 23.46 -14.19
CA ALA A 529 31.03 23.35 -13.90
C ALA A 529 31.31 22.56 -12.60
N ILE A 530 30.48 22.70 -11.57
CA ILE A 530 30.57 21.90 -10.33
C ILE A 530 30.19 20.44 -10.60
N ALA A 531 29.10 20.19 -11.35
CA ALA A 531 28.64 18.84 -11.69
C ALA A 531 29.66 18.07 -12.53
N GLU A 532 30.43 18.76 -13.38
CA GLU A 532 31.56 18.17 -14.13
C GLU A 532 32.79 17.89 -13.23
N ALA A 533 32.93 18.64 -12.14
CA ALA A 533 34.10 18.55 -11.27
C ALA A 533 34.02 17.42 -10.22
N THR A 534 32.82 16.88 -9.94
CA THR A 534 32.62 15.81 -8.95
C THR A 534 31.50 14.83 -9.31
N ASP A 535 31.72 13.55 -9.00
CA ASP A 535 30.70 12.50 -9.11
C ASP A 535 29.76 12.43 -7.88
N THR A 536 30.01 13.22 -6.84
CA THR A 536 29.12 13.29 -5.67
C THR A 536 27.77 13.94 -6.05
N PRO A 537 26.62 13.37 -5.63
CA PRO A 537 25.31 14.02 -5.77
C PRO A 537 25.28 15.44 -5.19
N LEU A 538 24.75 16.41 -5.94
CA LEU A 538 24.67 17.80 -5.52
C LEU A 538 23.31 18.10 -4.86
N VAL A 539 23.31 18.96 -3.84
CA VAL A 539 22.13 19.32 -3.07
C VAL A 539 21.88 20.82 -3.17
N LEU A 540 20.62 21.19 -3.45
CA LEU A 540 20.17 22.58 -3.47
C LEU A 540 19.37 22.89 -2.21
N HIS A 541 19.92 23.81 -1.42
CA HIS A 541 19.28 24.36 -0.22
C HIS A 541 18.46 25.61 -0.55
N GLY A 542 17.50 25.96 0.30
CA GLY A 542 16.84 27.27 0.24
C GLY A 542 16.09 27.60 -1.07
N GLY A 543 15.37 26.66 -1.67
CA GLY A 543 14.66 26.95 -2.93
C GLY A 543 13.25 27.49 -2.82
N SER A 544 12.78 27.83 -1.61
CA SER A 544 11.49 28.50 -1.45
C SER A 544 11.49 29.86 -2.14
N GLY A 545 10.62 30.05 -3.14
CA GLY A 545 10.60 31.27 -3.96
C GLY A 545 11.51 31.25 -5.19
N ILE A 546 12.30 30.19 -5.43
CA ILE A 546 12.94 29.95 -6.73
C ILE A 546 11.85 29.52 -7.73
N PRO A 547 11.77 30.11 -8.93
CA PRO A 547 10.82 29.69 -9.95
C PRO A 547 10.99 28.21 -10.35
N ASP A 548 9.87 27.52 -10.58
CA ASP A 548 9.89 26.08 -10.90
C ASP A 548 10.70 25.75 -12.16
N GLU A 549 10.70 26.64 -13.16
CA GLU A 549 11.52 26.49 -14.36
C GLU A 549 13.03 26.47 -14.04
N GLN A 550 13.49 27.32 -13.13
CA GLN A 550 14.89 27.31 -12.67
C GLN A 550 15.21 26.05 -11.85
N LEU A 551 14.26 25.58 -11.02
CA LEU A 551 14.45 24.34 -10.26
C LEU A 551 14.57 23.13 -11.19
N GLN A 552 13.66 23.00 -12.16
CA GLN A 552 13.71 21.92 -13.14
C GLN A 552 15.01 21.94 -13.95
N GLU A 553 15.45 23.13 -14.40
CA GLU A 553 16.73 23.29 -15.09
C GLU A 553 17.91 22.88 -14.19
N ALA A 554 17.92 23.28 -12.93
CA ALA A 554 18.97 22.90 -11.99
C ALA A 554 19.00 21.37 -11.73
N PHE A 555 17.83 20.72 -11.71
CA PHE A 555 17.74 19.27 -11.52
C PHE A 555 18.35 18.51 -12.70
N GLU A 556 18.04 18.96 -13.93
CA GLU A 556 18.60 18.39 -15.16
C GLU A 556 20.13 18.58 -15.23
N LYS A 557 20.64 19.69 -14.68
CA LYS A 557 22.08 20.03 -14.67
C LYS A 557 22.88 19.40 -13.53
N GLY A 558 22.25 18.68 -12.60
CA GLY A 558 22.97 17.84 -11.62
C GLY A 558 22.52 17.93 -10.17
N ILE A 559 21.54 18.77 -9.82
CA ILE A 559 20.94 18.75 -8.48
C ILE A 559 20.15 17.46 -8.30
N CYS A 560 20.49 16.70 -7.26
CA CYS A 560 19.93 15.38 -6.95
C CYS A 560 19.02 15.38 -5.71
N LYS A 561 19.16 16.37 -4.82
CA LYS A 561 18.30 16.60 -3.65
C LYS A 561 17.95 18.07 -3.57
N PHE A 562 16.68 18.36 -3.29
CA PHE A 562 16.17 19.71 -3.15
C PHE A 562 15.48 19.91 -1.79
N ASN A 563 16.01 20.81 -0.97
CA ASN A 563 15.46 21.10 0.36
C ASN A 563 14.34 22.15 0.29
N LEU A 564 13.14 21.77 0.74
CA LEU A 564 11.96 22.63 0.82
C LEU A 564 11.51 22.80 2.28
N GLY A 565 11.77 23.99 2.84
CA GLY A 565 11.49 24.32 4.24
C GLY A 565 10.40 25.38 4.39
N THR A 566 10.74 26.63 4.06
CA THR A 566 9.93 27.82 4.34
C THR A 566 8.51 27.73 3.78
N ASP A 567 8.34 27.35 2.51
CA ASP A 567 7.01 27.24 1.92
C ASP A 567 6.17 26.15 2.57
N TYR A 568 6.77 25.00 2.89
CA TYR A 568 6.04 23.89 3.49
C TYR A 568 5.59 24.19 4.93
N LEU A 569 6.45 24.86 5.71
CA LEU A 569 6.11 25.38 7.04
C LEU A 569 5.00 26.45 6.96
N ALA A 570 5.04 27.33 5.95
CA ALA A 570 3.99 28.33 5.75
C ALA A 570 2.63 27.68 5.43
N ARG A 571 2.61 26.64 4.58
CA ARG A 571 1.39 25.85 4.31
C ARG A 571 0.84 25.16 5.56
N TYR A 572 1.70 24.65 6.44
CA TYR A 572 1.27 24.09 7.72
C TYR A 572 0.60 25.16 8.60
N TYR A 573 1.20 26.35 8.69
CA TYR A 573 0.62 27.47 9.44
C TYR A 573 -0.78 27.86 8.92
N GLU A 574 -0.93 28.00 7.61
CA GLU A 574 -2.21 28.32 6.97
C GLU A 574 -3.27 27.23 7.24
N ALA A 575 -2.90 25.95 7.17
CA ALA A 575 -3.80 24.84 7.45
C ALA A 575 -4.29 24.84 8.90
N VAL A 576 -3.40 25.15 9.86
CA VAL A 576 -3.76 25.30 11.27
C VAL A 576 -4.66 26.52 11.47
N GLU A 577 -4.39 27.65 10.80
CA GLU A 577 -5.22 28.85 10.88
C GLU A 577 -6.65 28.58 10.37
N ASP A 578 -6.78 27.88 9.24
CA ASP A 578 -8.06 27.45 8.68
C ASP A 578 -8.82 26.56 9.67
N PHE A 579 -8.15 25.56 10.26
CA PHE A 579 -8.76 24.70 11.27
C PHE A 579 -9.29 25.51 12.48
N ILE A 580 -8.50 26.48 12.96
CA ILE A 580 -8.89 27.33 14.09
C ILE A 580 -10.12 28.18 13.73
N LYS A 581 -10.16 28.75 12.53
CA LYS A 581 -11.31 29.55 12.04
C LYS A 581 -12.57 28.69 12.00
N GLU A 582 -12.51 27.50 11.40
CA GLU A 582 -13.64 26.58 11.29
C GLU A 582 -14.10 26.01 12.65
N SER A 583 -13.18 25.81 13.58
CA SER A 583 -13.48 25.19 14.89
C SER A 583 -14.04 26.16 15.92
N LYS A 584 -13.66 27.46 15.86
CA LYS A 584 -14.17 28.49 16.78
C LYS A 584 -15.69 28.67 16.71
N GLU A 585 -16.31 28.36 15.57
CA GLU A 585 -17.76 28.39 15.41
C GLU A 585 -18.48 27.28 16.20
N LYS A 586 -17.81 26.14 16.42
CA LYS A 586 -18.40 24.93 17.00
C LYS A 586 -18.34 24.86 18.53
N LYS A 587 -17.52 25.71 19.18
CA LYS A 587 -17.37 25.85 20.65
C LYS A 587 -17.15 24.54 21.43
N ASP A 588 -16.52 23.53 20.81
CA ASP A 588 -16.16 22.27 21.47
C ASP A 588 -14.63 22.09 21.48
N PRO A 589 -13.97 22.23 22.65
CA PRO A 589 -12.52 22.14 22.74
C PRO A 589 -11.98 20.72 22.49
N VAL A 590 -12.79 19.67 22.63
CA VAL A 590 -12.36 18.28 22.40
C VAL A 590 -12.07 18.04 20.92
N LYS A 591 -12.70 18.80 20.02
CA LYS A 591 -12.51 18.69 18.57
C LYS A 591 -11.11 19.07 18.08
N VAL A 592 -10.24 19.62 18.93
CA VAL A 592 -8.82 19.83 18.58
C VAL A 592 -8.13 18.52 18.14
N ILE A 593 -8.64 17.35 18.56
CA ILE A 593 -8.18 16.04 18.10
C ILE A 593 -8.37 15.81 16.58
N GLU A 594 -9.27 16.54 15.92
CA GLU A 594 -9.50 16.49 14.48
C GLU A 594 -8.42 17.27 13.70
N MET A 595 -7.63 18.11 14.37
CA MET A 595 -6.64 18.99 13.74
C MET A 595 -5.60 18.24 12.90
N PRO A 596 -4.96 17.15 13.37
CA PRO A 596 -3.93 16.48 12.57
C PRO A 596 -4.47 15.98 11.23
N GLU A 597 -5.64 15.33 11.24
CA GLU A 597 -6.29 14.83 10.02
C GLU A 597 -6.70 15.97 9.07
N PHE A 598 -7.19 17.08 9.62
CA PHE A 598 -7.53 18.26 8.83
C PHE A 598 -6.28 18.85 8.15
N VAL A 599 -5.19 19.00 8.89
CA VAL A 599 -3.93 19.56 8.37
C VAL A 599 -3.32 18.62 7.32
N ILE A 600 -3.31 17.31 7.57
CA ILE A 600 -2.84 16.31 6.58
C ILE A 600 -3.60 16.48 5.25
N LYS A 601 -4.94 16.55 5.31
CA LYS A 601 -5.77 16.73 4.10
C LYS A 601 -5.49 18.02 3.33
N ARG A 602 -4.98 19.06 3.99
CA ARG A 602 -4.60 20.32 3.33
C ARG A 602 -3.17 20.28 2.78
N LEU A 603 -2.26 19.56 3.43
CA LEU A 603 -0.85 19.48 3.02
C LEU A 603 -0.58 18.42 1.94
N THR A 604 -1.27 17.28 1.99
CA THR A 604 -1.05 16.18 1.04
C THR A 604 -1.18 16.61 -0.42
N PRO A 605 -2.22 17.39 -0.84
CA PRO A 605 -2.31 17.87 -2.23
C PRO A 605 -1.16 18.80 -2.64
N TYR A 606 -0.66 19.62 -1.71
CA TYR A 606 0.49 20.49 -1.98
C TYR A 606 1.77 19.66 -2.21
N VAL A 607 2.02 18.66 -1.36
CA VAL A 607 3.16 17.75 -1.54
C VAL A 607 3.04 17.01 -2.88
N GLU A 608 1.86 16.47 -3.19
CA GLU A 608 1.60 15.77 -4.44
C GLU A 608 1.90 16.67 -5.66
N GLU A 609 1.36 17.89 -5.66
CA GLU A 609 1.54 18.84 -6.75
C GLU A 609 3.01 19.23 -6.93
N ARG A 610 3.74 19.54 -5.84
CA ARG A 610 5.18 19.85 -5.91
C ARG A 610 5.98 18.69 -6.49
N LEU A 611 5.72 17.46 -6.04
CA LEU A 611 6.41 16.27 -6.54
C LEU A 611 6.08 16.01 -8.01
N ARG A 612 4.82 16.12 -8.44
CA ARG A 612 4.43 15.95 -9.86
C ARG A 612 5.04 17.03 -10.76
N THR A 613 5.15 18.26 -10.26
CA THR A 613 5.64 19.40 -11.03
C THR A 613 7.14 19.34 -11.22
N LEU A 614 7.88 19.02 -10.16
CA LEU A 614 9.34 19.13 -10.18
C LEU A 614 10.07 17.81 -10.39
N CYS A 615 9.54 16.68 -9.93
CA CYS A 615 10.25 15.40 -9.95
C CYS A 615 9.89 14.57 -11.19
N LYS A 616 10.87 14.38 -12.08
CA LYS A 616 10.71 13.62 -13.32
C LYS A 616 11.09 12.13 -13.20
N PHE A 617 10.80 11.50 -12.06
CA PHE A 617 11.06 10.08 -11.90
C PHE A 617 10.19 9.24 -12.86
N GLU A 618 10.75 8.26 -13.57
CA GLU A 618 9.99 7.33 -14.43
C GLU A 618 9.45 6.11 -13.70
#